data_AF-A0A942GLF9-F1
#
_entry.id   AF-A0A942GLF9-F1
#
_cell.length_a   1.000
_cell.length_b   1.000
_cell.length_c   1.000
_cell.angle_alpha   90.00
_cell.angle_beta   90.00
_cell.angle_gamma   90.00
#
_symmetry.space_group_name_H-M   'P 1'
#
loop_
_entity.id
_entity.type
_entity.pdbx_description
1 polymer ?
#
loop_
_entity_poly.entity_id
_entity_poly.type
_entity_poly.pdbx_seq_one_letter_code
_entity_poly.pdbx_strand_id
1 'polypeptide(L)'
;MSNLKRCFETTPLNLIGARILQVGAGSVILYRILTELHFAQFLYGPYGASIGSSTTFFGPYIGAVLDAIFYSSTGIYLLLALWGLGAIGLIAGRYPRLSALLALFGYLLIESRANIGDGGDNVLRLVLLYMVFLHPKLATPQQIKPGSSVFLHNLAVVAVYLQLMILYFIAGTAKLQGEVWINGTALYYVMHTDWFGPGQPWLRDLFKNPWIVTLGTYCAVLYQIGFPFMIFSRWQLLWIAIGIAFHLGIAATMGLITFSTILIAMILFTIRDTQWIAVRDHLRRYIPRLTVYIDGYCSYCRATGRWLEFLDLFGSLKVESFRHTENYKRFGISPKELEEEMHVVTFRHDEMRVYRGFAAVQVIVRAVPFLWGLWPLAWALRQAGLGDPAYRWLAARRLLAPDSQHCQSGSCAIVNADARGGPEREFQPPSVSSSSKD
;
A
#
# COMPACT_ATOMS: atom_id res chain seq x y z
N MET A 1 -32.12 19.53 10.13
CA MET A 1 -30.68 19.91 10.14
C MET A 1 -29.91 19.36 11.36
N SER A 2 -30.48 19.35 12.57
CA SER A 2 -29.81 18.81 13.78
C SER A 2 -29.37 17.34 13.68
N ASN A 3 -30.21 16.48 13.10
CA ASN A 3 -29.90 15.05 12.93
C ASN A 3 -28.80 14.79 11.90
N LEU A 4 -28.73 15.58 10.82
CA LEU A 4 -27.70 15.45 9.80
C LEU A 4 -26.33 15.88 10.35
N LYS A 5 -26.27 17.02 11.04
CA LYS A 5 -25.06 17.50 11.70
C LYS A 5 -24.55 16.49 12.74
N ARG A 6 -25.46 15.97 13.57
CA ARG A 6 -25.13 14.94 14.58
C ARG A 6 -24.59 13.65 13.94
N CYS A 7 -25.17 13.20 12.83
CA CYS A 7 -24.64 12.05 12.07
C CYS A 7 -23.22 12.33 11.53
N PHE A 8 -23.00 13.51 10.97
CA PHE A 8 -21.72 13.93 10.39
C PHE A 8 -20.59 14.10 11.42
N GLU A 9 -20.92 14.32 12.69
CA GLU A 9 -19.96 14.45 13.80
C GLU A 9 -19.71 13.14 14.56
N THR A 10 -20.54 12.11 14.36
CA THR A 10 -20.52 10.88 15.17
C THR A 10 -19.99 9.67 14.43
N THR A 11 -20.29 9.54 13.13
CA THR A 11 -19.93 8.34 12.36
C THR A 11 -18.97 8.70 11.23
N PRO A 12 -17.72 8.21 11.25
CA PRO A 12 -16.78 8.44 10.16
C PRO A 12 -17.18 7.65 8.91
N LEU A 13 -17.05 8.27 7.75
CA LEU A 13 -17.40 7.70 6.45
C LEU A 13 -16.14 7.24 5.70
N ASN A 14 -16.23 6.12 4.97
CA ASN A 14 -15.20 5.69 4.00
C ASN A 14 -13.77 5.60 4.57
N LEU A 15 -13.62 4.94 5.73
CA LEU A 15 -12.32 4.74 6.36
C LEU A 15 -11.41 3.85 5.51
N ILE A 16 -11.96 2.78 4.90
CA ILE A 16 -11.19 1.88 4.02
C ILE A 16 -10.81 2.62 2.75
N GLY A 17 -11.77 3.32 2.14
CA GLY A 17 -11.53 4.17 0.97
C GLY A 17 -10.42 5.20 1.22
N ALA A 18 -10.44 5.89 2.36
CA ALA A 18 -9.42 6.87 2.73
C ALA A 18 -8.01 6.27 2.77
N ARG A 19 -7.85 5.04 3.26
CA ARG A 19 -6.53 4.37 3.23
C ARG A 19 -6.10 3.95 1.85
N ILE A 20 -7.01 3.45 1.02
CA ILE A 20 -6.71 3.13 -0.38
C ILE A 20 -6.22 4.39 -1.10
N LEU A 21 -6.88 5.52 -0.88
CA LEU A 21 -6.49 6.79 -1.48
C LEU A 21 -5.11 7.25 -0.99
N GLN A 22 -4.81 7.12 0.31
CA GLN A 22 -3.48 7.45 0.86
C GLN A 22 -2.38 6.57 0.25
N VAL A 23 -2.61 5.27 0.11
CA VAL A 23 -1.68 4.36 -0.56
C VAL A 23 -1.50 4.77 -2.02
N GLY A 24 -2.59 5.01 -2.75
CA GLY A 24 -2.53 5.45 -4.15
C GLY A 24 -1.76 6.74 -4.36
N ALA A 25 -2.04 7.78 -3.57
CA ALA A 25 -1.33 9.06 -3.63
C ALA A 25 0.16 8.91 -3.29
N GLY A 26 0.49 8.16 -2.24
CA GLY A 26 1.87 7.86 -1.88
C GLY A 26 2.60 7.06 -2.97
N SER A 27 1.93 6.10 -3.60
CA SER A 27 2.49 5.32 -4.72
C SER A 27 2.79 6.20 -5.94
N VAL A 28 1.92 7.15 -6.28
CA VAL A 28 2.17 8.10 -7.38
C VAL A 28 3.41 8.94 -7.11
N ILE A 29 3.53 9.50 -5.91
CA ILE A 29 4.69 10.30 -5.51
C ILE A 29 5.96 9.46 -5.56
N LEU A 30 5.93 8.26 -4.98
CA LEU A 30 7.10 7.40 -4.92
C LEU A 30 7.54 6.96 -6.32
N TYR A 31 6.59 6.59 -7.19
CA TYR A 31 6.87 6.28 -8.59
C TYR A 31 7.58 7.45 -9.27
N ARG A 32 7.03 8.67 -9.12
CA ARG A 32 7.59 9.88 -9.71
C ARG A 32 9.02 10.16 -9.22
N ILE A 33 9.25 10.09 -7.91
CA ILE A 33 10.60 10.23 -7.32
C ILE A 33 11.53 9.18 -7.91
N LEU A 34 11.15 7.90 -7.95
CA LEU A 34 12.01 6.83 -8.45
C LEU A 34 12.38 7.01 -9.93
N THR A 35 11.44 7.49 -10.76
CA THR A 35 11.70 7.73 -12.18
C THR A 35 12.52 8.98 -12.44
N GLU A 36 12.34 10.02 -11.63
CA GLU A 36 12.98 11.33 -11.84
C GLU A 36 14.32 11.48 -11.10
N LEU A 37 14.58 10.66 -10.08
CA LEU A 37 15.75 10.80 -9.20
C LEU A 37 17.07 10.86 -9.98
N HIS A 38 17.22 10.01 -11.00
CA HIS A 38 18.41 9.96 -11.83
C HIS A 38 18.64 11.27 -12.62
N PHE A 39 17.55 11.96 -12.96
CA PHE A 39 17.57 13.21 -13.72
C PHE A 39 17.32 14.43 -12.84
N ALA A 40 17.31 14.30 -11.51
CA ALA A 40 16.85 15.36 -10.61
C ALA A 40 17.60 16.70 -10.78
N GLN A 41 18.92 16.66 -11.03
CA GLN A 41 19.71 17.87 -11.28
C GLN A 41 19.35 18.50 -12.64
N PHE A 42 19.11 17.68 -13.66
CA PHE A 42 18.69 18.17 -14.98
C PHE A 42 17.25 18.70 -14.95
N LEU A 43 16.36 18.08 -14.18
CA LEU A 43 14.97 18.50 -14.09
C LEU A 43 14.83 19.75 -13.22
N TYR A 44 15.41 19.76 -12.02
CA TYR A 44 15.11 20.75 -10.98
C TYR A 44 16.26 21.72 -10.69
N GLY A 45 17.47 21.46 -11.20
CA GLY A 45 18.65 22.26 -10.92
C GLY A 45 18.60 23.69 -11.48
N PRO A 46 19.63 24.51 -11.18
CA PRO A 46 19.69 25.90 -11.60
C PRO A 46 19.89 26.08 -13.10
N TYR A 47 20.48 25.09 -13.77
CA TYR A 47 20.66 25.03 -15.22
C TYR A 47 19.79 23.94 -15.87
N GLY A 48 18.75 23.50 -15.15
CA GLY A 48 17.87 22.43 -15.58
C GLY A 48 16.79 22.89 -16.55
N ALA A 49 16.00 21.93 -17.04
CA ALA A 49 14.88 22.18 -17.94
C ALA A 49 13.73 22.97 -17.27
N SER A 50 13.65 22.97 -15.94
CA SER A 50 12.59 23.63 -15.18
C SER A 50 13.05 24.99 -14.65
N ILE A 51 12.35 26.04 -15.07
CA ILE A 51 12.67 27.46 -14.77
C ILE A 51 11.61 28.15 -13.89
N GLY A 52 10.69 27.36 -13.31
CA GLY A 52 9.64 27.89 -12.43
C GLY A 52 10.19 28.42 -11.10
N SER A 53 9.32 29.12 -10.38
CA SER A 53 9.62 29.75 -9.10
C SER A 53 8.49 29.52 -8.11
N SER A 54 8.88 29.26 -6.86
CA SER A 54 7.96 29.14 -5.72
C SER A 54 7.29 30.46 -5.36
N THR A 55 7.76 31.59 -5.91
CA THR A 55 7.16 32.92 -5.71
C THR A 55 5.72 33.03 -6.20
N THR A 56 5.34 32.26 -7.23
CA THR A 56 3.98 32.24 -7.76
C THR A 56 2.97 31.77 -6.72
N PHE A 57 3.35 30.80 -5.88
CA PHE A 57 2.45 30.21 -4.88
C PHE A 57 2.65 30.78 -3.48
N PHE A 58 3.90 30.99 -3.06
CA PHE A 58 4.24 31.40 -1.69
C PHE A 58 4.51 32.91 -1.55
N GLY A 59 4.38 33.68 -2.63
CA GLY A 59 4.68 35.11 -2.65
C GLY A 59 6.18 35.41 -2.74
N PRO A 60 6.57 36.69 -2.93
CA PRO A 60 7.93 37.06 -3.29
C PRO A 60 8.96 36.74 -2.21
N TYR A 61 8.63 36.91 -0.93
CA TYR A 61 9.59 36.73 0.17
C TYR A 61 9.83 35.25 0.49
N ILE A 62 8.75 34.50 0.79
CA ILE A 62 8.85 33.09 1.18
C ILE A 62 9.27 32.26 -0.03
N GLY A 63 8.70 32.53 -1.21
CA GLY A 63 9.04 31.83 -2.44
C GLY A 63 10.52 31.96 -2.81
N ALA A 64 11.12 33.16 -2.70
CA ALA A 64 12.54 33.35 -2.98
C ALA A 64 13.46 32.53 -2.05
N VAL A 65 13.10 32.43 -0.77
CA VAL A 65 13.83 31.60 0.20
C VAL A 65 13.70 30.11 -0.15
N LEU A 66 12.50 29.66 -0.52
CA LEU A 66 12.25 28.27 -0.91
C LEU A 66 12.98 27.91 -2.21
N ASP A 67 13.09 28.85 -3.16
CA ASP A 67 13.78 28.62 -4.42
C ASP A 67 15.28 28.35 -4.23
N ALA A 68 15.89 28.83 -3.14
CA ALA A 68 17.28 28.55 -2.80
C ALA A 68 17.58 27.04 -2.71
N ILE A 69 16.58 26.21 -2.38
CA ILE A 69 16.68 24.75 -2.36
C ILE A 69 17.11 24.19 -3.72
N PHE A 70 16.63 24.79 -4.82
CA PHE A 70 16.89 24.33 -6.18
C PHE A 70 18.24 24.78 -6.75
N TYR A 71 18.93 25.72 -6.09
CA TYR A 71 20.27 26.17 -6.49
C TYR A 71 21.40 25.35 -5.83
N SER A 72 21.05 24.33 -5.05
CA SER A 72 22.01 23.41 -4.44
C SER A 72 21.63 21.96 -4.73
N SER A 73 22.60 21.15 -5.16
CA SER A 73 22.36 19.72 -5.38
C SER A 73 21.87 19.01 -4.12
N THR A 74 22.44 19.35 -2.96
CA THR A 74 22.00 18.83 -1.67
C THR A 74 20.57 19.25 -1.34
N GLY A 75 20.18 20.48 -1.67
CA GLY A 75 18.81 20.97 -1.47
C GLY A 75 17.78 20.16 -2.24
N ILE A 76 18.04 19.90 -3.53
CA ILE A 76 17.17 19.10 -4.39
C ILE A 76 16.98 17.68 -3.83
N TYR A 77 18.07 16.99 -3.51
CA TYR A 77 17.97 15.62 -2.98
C TYR A 77 17.33 15.57 -1.59
N LEU A 78 17.55 16.59 -0.75
CA LEU A 78 16.88 16.71 0.54
C LEU A 78 15.36 16.91 0.37
N LEU A 79 14.95 17.76 -0.57
CA LEU A 79 13.54 17.95 -0.92
C LEU A 79 12.91 16.64 -1.38
N LEU A 80 13.54 15.93 -2.32
CA LEU A 80 13.06 14.64 -2.80
C LEU A 80 12.98 13.59 -1.68
N ALA A 81 13.95 13.57 -0.76
CA ALA A 81 13.95 12.67 0.40
C ALA A 81 12.79 12.98 1.36
N LEU A 82 12.54 14.26 1.68
CA LEU A 82 11.43 14.68 2.54
C LEU A 82 10.07 14.41 1.89
N TRP A 83 9.96 14.65 0.58
CA TRP A 83 8.76 14.34 -0.19
C TRP A 83 8.50 12.83 -0.24
N GLY A 84 9.55 12.03 -0.45
CA GLY A 84 9.52 10.57 -0.38
C GLY A 84 9.15 10.04 1.01
N LEU A 85 9.62 10.69 2.08
CA LEU A 85 9.21 10.36 3.45
C LEU A 85 7.71 10.60 3.68
N GLY A 86 7.17 11.69 3.12
CA GLY A 86 5.72 11.93 3.08
C GLY A 86 4.97 10.80 2.37
N ALA A 87 5.44 10.40 1.19
CA ALA A 87 4.85 9.30 0.42
C ALA A 87 4.88 7.94 1.16
N ILE A 88 6.03 7.57 1.72
CA ILE A 88 6.19 6.34 2.51
C ILE A 88 5.28 6.38 3.75
N GLY A 89 5.19 7.53 4.43
CA GLY A 89 4.29 7.71 5.57
C GLY A 89 2.82 7.54 5.20
N LEU A 90 2.39 8.03 4.03
CA LEU A 90 1.04 7.83 3.49
C LEU A 90 0.76 6.36 3.21
N ILE A 91 1.67 5.65 2.53
CA ILE A 91 1.54 4.21 2.25
C ILE A 91 1.45 3.42 3.56
N ALA A 92 2.39 3.65 4.47
CA ALA A 92 2.45 2.97 5.77
C ALA A 92 1.26 3.31 6.69
N GLY A 93 0.61 4.46 6.47
CA GLY A 93 -0.46 4.96 7.34
C GLY A 93 0.03 5.45 8.70
N ARG A 94 1.30 5.84 8.76
CA ARG A 94 1.92 6.33 9.99
C ARG A 94 1.88 7.85 9.99
N TYR A 95 1.22 8.44 10.99
CA TYR A 95 1.03 9.90 11.07
C TYR A 95 0.48 10.53 9.78
N PRO A 96 -0.61 10.00 9.20
CA PRO A 96 -1.00 10.31 7.83
C PRO A 96 -1.35 11.78 7.58
N ARG A 97 -1.73 12.56 8.59
CA ARG A 97 -1.90 14.02 8.44
C ARG A 97 -0.58 14.73 8.19
N LEU A 98 0.46 14.40 8.97
CA LEU A 98 1.81 14.93 8.77
C LEU A 98 2.36 14.45 7.43
N SER A 99 2.17 13.17 7.09
CA SER A 99 2.58 12.62 5.80
C SER A 99 1.89 13.30 4.62
N ALA A 100 0.59 13.60 4.71
CA ALA A 100 -0.15 14.35 3.71
C ALA A 100 0.37 15.79 3.56
N LEU A 101 0.69 16.47 4.67
CA LEU A 101 1.28 17.81 4.65
C LEU A 101 2.67 17.81 4.00
N LEU A 102 3.54 16.86 4.37
CA LEU A 102 4.86 16.70 3.76
C LEU A 102 4.76 16.38 2.27
N ALA A 103 3.84 15.48 1.90
CA ALA A 103 3.56 15.12 0.52
C ALA A 103 3.05 16.33 -0.29
N LEU A 104 2.10 17.10 0.26
CA LEU A 104 1.54 18.30 -0.37
C LEU A 104 2.60 19.39 -0.52
N PHE A 105 3.37 19.66 0.52
CA PHE A 105 4.39 20.71 0.49
C PHE A 105 5.51 20.38 -0.50
N GLY A 106 6.02 19.14 -0.48
CA GLY A 106 7.00 18.68 -1.46
C GLY A 106 6.45 18.76 -2.89
N TYR A 107 5.18 18.39 -3.09
CA TYR A 107 4.52 18.48 -4.38
C TYR A 107 4.43 19.93 -4.89
N LEU A 108 3.99 20.87 -4.04
CA LEU A 108 3.87 22.29 -4.39
C LEU A 108 5.22 22.90 -4.80
N LEU A 109 6.31 22.52 -4.14
CA LEU A 109 7.66 23.00 -4.50
C LEU A 109 8.14 22.41 -5.84
N ILE A 110 7.90 21.12 -6.06
CA ILE A 110 8.29 20.45 -7.30
C ILE A 110 7.49 21.01 -8.49
N GLU A 111 6.18 21.24 -8.31
CA GLU A 111 5.30 21.82 -9.34
C GLU A 111 5.59 23.30 -9.57
N SER A 112 5.90 24.08 -8.53
CA SER A 112 6.29 25.49 -8.71
C SER A 112 7.61 25.62 -9.47
N ARG A 113 8.48 24.61 -9.38
CA ARG A 113 9.73 24.55 -10.13
C ARG A 113 9.50 24.05 -11.56
N ALA A 114 8.81 22.92 -11.72
CA ALA A 114 8.65 22.21 -12.98
C ALA A 114 7.23 22.33 -13.53
N ASN A 115 7.12 22.90 -14.73
CA ASN A 115 5.86 23.02 -15.48
C ASN A 115 5.54 21.78 -16.34
N ILE A 116 6.16 20.63 -16.03
CA ILE A 116 5.92 19.37 -16.73
C ILE A 116 4.99 18.53 -15.85
N GLY A 117 3.75 18.35 -16.30
CA GLY A 117 2.75 17.57 -15.58
C GLY A 117 1.51 17.28 -16.42
N ASP A 118 0.61 16.47 -15.88
CA ASP A 118 -0.64 16.09 -16.52
C ASP A 118 -1.89 16.43 -15.68
N GLY A 119 -3.08 15.96 -16.07
CA GLY A 119 -4.30 16.21 -15.30
C GLY A 119 -4.29 15.56 -13.91
N GLY A 120 -3.54 14.49 -13.72
CA GLY A 120 -3.44 13.69 -12.51
C GLY A 120 -2.61 14.36 -11.44
N ASP A 121 -1.62 15.16 -11.86
CA ASP A 121 -0.85 16.07 -11.03
C ASP A 121 -1.76 17.08 -10.30
N ASN A 122 -2.63 17.74 -11.05
CA ASN A 122 -3.64 18.65 -10.50
C ASN A 122 -4.58 17.96 -9.49
N VAL A 123 -5.01 16.75 -9.84
CA VAL A 123 -5.89 15.93 -8.99
C VAL A 123 -5.18 15.52 -7.70
N LEU A 124 -3.94 15.06 -7.81
CA LEU A 124 -3.13 14.63 -6.67
C LEU A 124 -2.96 15.77 -5.67
N ARG A 125 -2.64 16.99 -6.13
CA ARG A 125 -2.52 18.17 -5.26
C ARG A 125 -3.80 18.45 -4.47
N LEU A 126 -4.95 18.44 -5.14
CA LEU A 126 -6.25 18.68 -4.49
C LEU A 126 -6.59 17.57 -3.48
N VAL A 127 -6.35 16.31 -3.86
CA VAL A 127 -6.58 15.16 -3.01
C VAL A 127 -5.67 15.17 -1.78
N LEU A 128 -4.39 15.52 -1.93
CA LEU A 128 -3.45 15.68 -0.81
C LEU A 128 -3.91 16.76 0.17
N LEU A 129 -4.46 17.87 -0.32
CA LEU A 129 -5.08 18.90 0.52
C LEU A 129 -6.25 18.33 1.34
N TYR A 130 -7.14 17.57 0.71
CA TYR A 130 -8.26 16.94 1.42
C TYR A 130 -7.78 15.90 2.45
N MET A 131 -6.71 15.16 2.14
CA MET A 131 -6.12 14.15 3.03
C MET A 131 -5.63 14.69 4.36
N VAL A 132 -5.23 15.97 4.43
CA VAL A 132 -4.84 16.63 5.69
C VAL A 132 -5.94 16.51 6.75
N PHE A 133 -7.20 16.51 6.31
CA PHE A 133 -8.37 16.45 7.17
C PHE A 133 -8.90 15.02 7.38
N LEU A 134 -8.42 14.03 6.63
CA LEU A 134 -8.84 12.64 6.82
C LEU A 134 -8.36 12.10 8.17
N HIS A 135 -9.18 11.23 8.77
CA HIS A 135 -8.89 10.66 10.07
C HIS A 135 -7.70 9.67 9.98
N PRO A 136 -6.72 9.76 10.88
CA PRO A 136 -5.47 9.02 10.75
C PRO A 136 -5.53 7.53 11.09
N LYS A 137 -6.62 7.07 11.69
CA LYS A 137 -6.74 5.69 12.20
C LYS A 137 -7.93 4.99 11.56
N LEU A 138 -7.65 3.83 10.95
CA LEU A 138 -8.61 2.75 10.68
C LEU A 138 -9.09 2.04 11.95
N ALA A 139 -8.50 2.36 13.11
CA ALA A 139 -8.81 1.71 14.38
C ALA A 139 -10.33 1.68 14.55
N THR A 140 -10.84 0.48 14.85
CA THR A 140 -12.25 0.11 15.01
C THR A 140 -13.13 1.34 15.22
N PRO A 141 -14.08 1.66 14.32
CA PRO A 141 -14.83 2.92 14.33
C PRO A 141 -15.34 3.35 15.71
N GLN A 142 -15.61 2.38 16.58
CA GLN A 142 -16.03 2.53 17.97
C GLN A 142 -15.02 3.27 18.88
N GLN A 143 -13.74 3.32 18.52
CA GLN A 143 -12.68 4.01 19.26
C GLN A 143 -12.50 5.48 18.82
N ILE A 144 -13.17 5.90 17.74
CA ILE A 144 -13.09 7.27 17.22
C ILE A 144 -14.07 8.13 18.02
N LYS A 145 -13.54 9.10 18.76
CA LYS A 145 -14.36 10.04 19.53
C LYS A 145 -15.13 10.97 18.58
N PRO A 146 -16.46 11.13 18.75
CA PRO A 146 -17.25 12.11 18.02
C PRO A 146 -16.71 13.54 18.20
N GLY A 147 -16.92 14.40 17.20
CA GLY A 147 -16.60 15.82 17.27
C GLY A 147 -16.03 16.39 15.97
N SER A 148 -15.32 17.52 16.09
CA SER A 148 -14.79 18.29 14.95
C SER A 148 -13.84 17.50 14.04
N SER A 149 -13.05 16.58 14.61
CA SER A 149 -12.15 15.71 13.83
C SER A 149 -12.91 14.78 12.88
N VAL A 150 -14.05 14.24 13.32
CA VAL A 150 -14.93 13.38 12.49
C VAL A 150 -15.67 14.23 11.46
N PHE A 151 -16.13 15.42 11.86
CA PHE A 151 -16.75 16.38 10.94
C PHE A 151 -15.81 16.76 9.79
N LEU A 152 -14.57 17.16 10.10
CA LEU A 152 -13.57 17.52 9.09
C LEU A 152 -13.20 16.34 8.19
N HIS A 153 -13.11 15.14 8.75
CA HIS A 153 -12.89 13.93 7.96
C HIS A 153 -14.05 13.67 6.98
N ASN A 154 -15.29 13.74 7.45
CA ASN A 154 -16.47 13.53 6.60
C ASN A 154 -16.62 14.63 5.55
N LEU A 155 -16.25 15.87 5.89
CA LEU A 155 -16.21 16.97 4.94
C LEU A 155 -15.18 16.71 3.83
N ALA A 156 -13.98 16.23 4.19
CA ALA A 156 -12.97 15.85 3.22
C ALA A 156 -13.39 14.64 2.38
N VAL A 157 -14.11 13.67 2.95
CA VAL A 157 -14.70 12.57 2.18
C VAL A 157 -15.65 13.12 1.13
N VAL A 158 -16.58 14.00 1.51
CA VAL A 158 -17.50 14.65 0.55
C VAL A 158 -16.73 15.45 -0.51
N ALA A 159 -15.69 16.18 -0.13
CA ALA A 159 -14.85 16.92 -1.07
C ALA A 159 -14.20 16.00 -2.12
N VAL A 160 -13.70 14.82 -1.73
CA VAL A 160 -13.14 13.83 -2.67
C VAL A 160 -14.21 13.30 -3.63
N TYR A 161 -15.42 12.98 -3.13
CA TYR A 161 -16.54 12.57 -4.00
C TYR A 161 -16.90 13.65 -5.01
N LEU A 162 -17.12 14.88 -4.54
CA LEU A 162 -17.49 16.01 -5.40
C LEU A 162 -16.39 16.31 -6.42
N GLN A 163 -15.12 16.32 -6.00
CA GLN A 163 -13.98 16.52 -6.89
C GLN A 163 -13.98 15.51 -8.02
N LEU A 164 -14.20 14.22 -7.72
CA LEU A 164 -14.23 13.17 -8.74
C LEU A 164 -15.45 13.31 -9.67
N MET A 165 -16.62 13.59 -9.12
CA MET A 165 -17.86 13.78 -9.90
C MET A 165 -17.74 14.98 -10.84
N ILE A 166 -17.26 16.12 -10.35
CA ILE A 166 -17.05 17.33 -11.14
C ILE A 166 -16.01 17.05 -12.22
N LEU A 167 -14.88 16.43 -11.87
CA LEU A 167 -13.83 16.11 -12.83
C LEU A 167 -14.38 15.29 -14.00
N TYR A 168 -15.06 14.18 -13.72
CA TYR A 168 -15.61 13.32 -14.77
C TYR A 168 -16.68 14.04 -15.58
N PHE A 169 -17.60 14.72 -14.93
CA PHE A 169 -18.69 15.40 -15.61
C PHE A 169 -18.17 16.50 -16.54
N ILE A 170 -17.27 17.36 -16.06
CA ILE A 170 -16.66 18.44 -16.85
C ILE A 170 -15.78 17.86 -17.95
N ALA A 171 -14.98 16.83 -17.68
CA ALA A 171 -14.16 16.18 -18.71
C ALA A 171 -15.01 15.56 -19.83
N GLY A 172 -16.19 15.02 -19.49
CA GLY A 172 -17.14 14.47 -20.46
C GLY A 172 -17.86 15.54 -21.27
N THR A 173 -18.38 16.59 -20.62
CA THR A 173 -19.08 17.69 -21.31
C THR A 173 -18.14 18.56 -22.15
N ALA A 174 -16.89 18.75 -21.72
CA ALA A 174 -15.88 19.44 -22.52
C ALA A 174 -15.59 18.69 -23.84
N LYS A 175 -15.64 17.35 -23.84
CA LYS A 175 -15.48 16.56 -25.07
C LYS A 175 -16.61 16.80 -26.06
N LEU A 176 -17.84 17.03 -25.58
CA LEU A 176 -18.98 17.34 -26.45
C LEU A 176 -18.82 18.67 -27.22
N GLN A 177 -17.85 19.51 -26.87
CA GLN A 177 -17.56 20.75 -27.59
C GLN A 177 -16.59 20.55 -28.77
N GLY A 178 -15.97 19.37 -28.89
CA GLY A 178 -15.01 19.05 -29.95
C GLY A 178 -15.61 18.18 -31.05
N GLU A 179 -15.44 18.59 -32.31
CA GLU A 179 -15.98 17.87 -33.48
C GLU A 179 -15.52 16.40 -33.56
N VAL A 180 -14.26 16.12 -33.24
CA VAL A 180 -13.71 14.74 -33.27
C VAL A 180 -14.40 13.81 -32.27
N TRP A 181 -14.88 14.33 -31.14
CA TRP A 181 -15.62 13.54 -30.15
C TRP A 181 -17.07 13.32 -30.58
N ILE A 182 -17.70 14.34 -31.16
CA ILE A 182 -19.07 14.26 -31.70
C ILE A 182 -19.12 13.25 -32.86
N ASN A 183 -18.15 13.33 -33.77
CA ASN A 183 -18.05 12.46 -34.95
C ASN A 183 -17.53 11.04 -34.62
N GLY A 184 -17.20 10.76 -33.36
CA GLY A 184 -16.76 9.42 -32.94
C GLY A 184 -15.37 9.02 -33.45
N THR A 185 -14.50 10.00 -33.77
CA THR A 185 -13.16 9.78 -34.33
C THR A 185 -12.03 10.15 -33.37
N ALA A 186 -12.32 10.74 -32.20
CA ALA A 186 -11.31 11.26 -31.27
C ALA A 186 -10.26 10.22 -30.86
N LEU A 187 -10.67 8.97 -30.61
CA LEU A 187 -9.74 7.93 -30.16
C LEU A 187 -8.67 7.59 -31.22
N TYR A 188 -8.98 7.73 -32.52
CA TYR A 188 -8.00 7.58 -33.60
C TYR A 188 -6.89 8.61 -33.41
N TYR A 189 -7.24 9.89 -33.24
CA TYR A 189 -6.26 10.96 -33.10
C TYR A 189 -5.44 10.84 -31.82
N VAL A 190 -6.07 10.54 -30.69
CA VAL A 190 -5.38 10.37 -29.39
C VAL A 190 -4.31 9.28 -29.48
N MET A 191 -4.66 8.13 -30.05
CA MET A 191 -3.76 6.97 -30.16
C MET A 191 -2.66 7.15 -31.21
N HIS A 192 -2.76 8.19 -32.05
CA HIS A 192 -1.75 8.51 -33.08
C HIS A 192 -0.94 9.76 -32.74
N THR A 193 -1.03 10.28 -31.51
CA THR A 193 -0.14 11.36 -31.05
C THR A 193 1.30 10.84 -30.88
N ASP A 194 2.28 11.69 -31.16
CA ASP A 194 3.70 11.33 -31.05
C ASP A 194 4.13 11.16 -29.59
N TRP A 195 3.61 12.00 -28.70
CA TRP A 195 4.01 12.06 -27.29
C TRP A 195 3.29 11.06 -26.39
N PHE A 196 2.02 10.75 -26.68
CA PHE A 196 1.16 9.94 -25.80
C PHE A 196 0.48 8.77 -26.53
N GLY A 197 0.80 8.51 -27.80
CA GLY A 197 0.32 7.32 -28.49
C GLY A 197 1.11 6.08 -28.08
N PRO A 198 0.57 4.86 -28.30
CA PRO A 198 1.28 3.63 -28.01
C PRO A 198 2.63 3.55 -28.72
N GLY A 199 3.66 3.04 -28.05
CA GLY A 199 4.98 2.85 -28.69
C GLY A 199 4.99 1.70 -29.70
N GLN A 200 4.09 0.73 -29.56
CA GLN A 200 4.04 -0.45 -30.44
C GLN A 200 3.18 -0.20 -31.68
N PRO A 201 3.71 -0.38 -32.92
CA PRO A 201 2.97 -0.09 -34.14
C PRO A 201 1.65 -0.86 -34.30
N TRP A 202 1.65 -2.15 -33.96
CA TRP A 202 0.46 -3.00 -34.07
C TRP A 202 -0.72 -2.50 -33.23
N LEU A 203 -0.44 -1.84 -32.11
CA LEU A 203 -1.46 -1.29 -31.23
C LEU A 203 -2.04 0.01 -31.81
N ARG A 204 -1.23 0.82 -32.51
CA ARG A 204 -1.73 1.96 -33.29
C ARG A 204 -2.62 1.51 -34.45
N ASP A 205 -2.23 0.45 -35.14
CA ASP A 205 -3.01 -0.12 -36.24
C ASP A 205 -4.40 -0.61 -35.81
N LEU A 206 -4.52 -1.13 -34.58
CA LEU A 206 -5.82 -1.51 -34.01
C LEU A 206 -6.80 -0.32 -33.97
N PHE A 207 -6.29 0.87 -33.64
CA PHE A 207 -7.07 2.11 -33.62
C PHE A 207 -7.28 2.74 -35.00
N LYS A 208 -6.98 2.04 -36.10
CA LYS A 208 -7.47 2.40 -37.44
C LYS A 208 -8.83 1.76 -37.75
N ASN A 209 -9.26 0.77 -36.97
CA ASN A 209 -10.55 0.13 -37.15
C ASN A 209 -11.69 1.07 -36.68
N PRO A 210 -12.66 1.43 -37.55
CA PRO A 210 -13.69 2.40 -37.23
C PRO A 210 -14.60 1.93 -36.08
N TRP A 211 -14.88 0.63 -35.95
CA TRP A 211 -15.71 0.10 -34.87
C TRP A 211 -15.07 0.30 -33.51
N ILE A 212 -13.75 0.03 -33.40
CA ILE A 212 -13.00 0.19 -32.16
C ILE A 212 -12.91 1.67 -31.77
N VAL A 213 -12.58 2.52 -32.74
CA VAL A 213 -12.44 3.97 -32.53
C VAL A 213 -13.75 4.60 -32.10
N THR A 214 -14.83 4.34 -32.84
CA THR A 214 -16.13 4.94 -32.56
C THR A 214 -16.71 4.45 -31.26
N LEU A 215 -16.66 3.14 -30.99
CA LEU A 215 -17.12 2.58 -29.72
C LEU A 215 -16.32 3.16 -28.55
N GLY A 216 -14.98 3.15 -28.63
CA GLY A 216 -14.13 3.66 -27.57
C GLY A 216 -14.34 5.17 -27.31
N THR A 217 -14.50 5.95 -28.38
CA THR A 217 -14.76 7.40 -28.29
C THR A 217 -16.07 7.67 -27.53
N TYR A 218 -17.16 7.03 -27.91
CA TYR A 218 -18.45 7.24 -27.24
C TYR A 218 -18.50 6.62 -25.85
N CYS A 219 -17.91 5.44 -25.64
CA CYS A 219 -17.80 4.84 -24.30
C CYS A 219 -17.07 5.78 -23.33
N ALA A 220 -15.98 6.43 -23.77
CA ALA A 220 -15.26 7.39 -22.93
C ALA A 220 -16.15 8.58 -22.53
N VAL A 221 -16.91 9.14 -23.47
CA VAL A 221 -17.83 10.27 -23.20
C VAL A 221 -18.97 9.85 -22.28
N LEU A 222 -19.65 8.75 -22.60
CA LEU A 222 -20.80 8.24 -21.84
C LEU A 222 -20.41 7.86 -20.41
N TYR A 223 -19.25 7.21 -20.24
CA TYR A 223 -18.74 6.87 -18.92
C TYR A 223 -18.49 8.14 -18.08
N GLN A 224 -17.82 9.15 -18.64
CA GLN A 224 -17.47 10.38 -17.93
C GLN A 224 -18.71 11.20 -17.54
N ILE A 225 -19.66 11.38 -18.46
CA ILE A 225 -20.91 12.13 -18.18
C ILE A 225 -21.81 11.34 -17.21
N GLY A 226 -21.88 10.02 -17.36
CA GLY A 226 -22.70 9.14 -16.53
C GLY A 226 -22.14 8.88 -15.12
N PHE A 227 -20.83 9.09 -14.92
CA PHE A 227 -20.12 8.76 -13.68
C PHE A 227 -20.80 9.28 -12.40
N PRO A 228 -21.23 10.57 -12.30
CA PRO A 228 -21.88 11.08 -11.10
C PRO A 228 -23.13 10.31 -10.68
N PHE A 229 -23.84 9.69 -11.62
CA PHE A 229 -25.03 8.89 -11.36
C PHE A 229 -24.68 7.41 -11.13
N MET A 230 -23.71 6.89 -11.90
CA MET A 230 -23.29 5.49 -11.85
C MET A 230 -22.76 5.07 -10.48
N ILE A 231 -22.03 5.95 -9.78
CA ILE A 231 -21.45 5.65 -8.46
C ILE A 231 -22.48 5.45 -7.34
N PHE A 232 -23.70 5.96 -7.50
CA PHE A 232 -24.80 5.77 -6.54
C PHE A 232 -25.79 4.66 -6.96
N SER A 233 -25.55 4.02 -8.11
CA SER A 233 -26.42 2.96 -8.61
C SER A 233 -26.18 1.62 -7.90
N ARG A 234 -27.15 0.69 -8.00
CA ARG A 234 -26.98 -0.70 -7.55
C ARG A 234 -25.84 -1.45 -8.25
N TRP A 235 -25.43 -0.97 -9.44
CA TRP A 235 -24.35 -1.53 -10.26
C TRP A 235 -23.00 -0.84 -10.02
N GLN A 236 -22.86 -0.06 -8.95
CA GLN A 236 -21.65 0.71 -8.64
C GLN A 236 -20.35 -0.09 -8.83
N LEU A 237 -20.27 -1.33 -8.31
CA LEU A 237 -19.05 -2.14 -8.42
C LEU A 237 -18.70 -2.50 -9.87
N LEU A 238 -19.69 -2.71 -10.74
CA LEU A 238 -19.49 -2.93 -12.16
C LEU A 238 -18.91 -1.68 -12.83
N TRP A 239 -19.48 -0.50 -12.56
CA TRP A 239 -19.00 0.76 -13.12
C TRP A 239 -17.60 1.13 -12.63
N ILE A 240 -17.27 0.78 -11.39
CA ILE A 240 -15.92 0.92 -10.85
C ILE A 240 -14.95 -0.02 -11.57
N ALA A 241 -15.31 -1.29 -11.78
CA ALA A 241 -14.48 -2.21 -12.55
C ALA A 241 -14.21 -1.71 -13.98
N ILE A 242 -15.25 -1.18 -14.65
CA ILE A 242 -15.11 -0.55 -15.97
C ILE A 242 -14.18 0.68 -15.91
N GLY A 243 -14.32 1.53 -14.89
CA GLY A 243 -13.43 2.68 -14.69
C GLY A 243 -11.98 2.29 -14.45
N ILE A 244 -11.74 1.24 -13.66
CA ILE A 244 -10.41 0.69 -13.46
C ILE A 244 -9.84 0.19 -14.78
N ALA A 245 -10.60 -0.58 -15.55
CA ALA A 245 -10.17 -1.06 -16.86
C ALA A 245 -9.88 0.09 -17.84
N PHE A 246 -10.70 1.15 -17.81
CA PHE A 246 -10.50 2.36 -18.60
C PHE A 246 -9.16 3.04 -18.28
N HIS A 247 -8.86 3.26 -17.00
CA HIS A 247 -7.58 3.87 -16.58
C HIS A 247 -6.38 2.96 -16.77
N LEU A 248 -6.52 1.65 -16.55
CA LEU A 248 -5.46 0.70 -16.91
C LEU A 248 -5.18 0.71 -18.42
N GLY A 249 -6.21 0.84 -19.24
CA GLY A 249 -6.08 1.04 -20.69
C GLY A 249 -5.30 2.30 -21.02
N ILE A 250 -5.61 3.43 -20.39
CA ILE A 250 -4.87 4.70 -20.56
C ILE A 250 -3.41 4.55 -20.13
N ALA A 251 -3.13 3.97 -18.95
CA ALA A 251 -1.75 3.73 -18.50
C ALA A 251 -0.97 2.85 -19.50
N ALA A 252 -1.58 1.77 -20.01
CA ALA A 252 -0.92 0.84 -20.90
C ALA A 252 -0.70 1.39 -22.32
N THR A 253 -1.67 2.16 -22.84
CA THR A 253 -1.64 2.67 -24.22
C THR A 253 -0.97 4.03 -24.33
N MET A 254 -1.14 4.91 -23.34
CA MET A 254 -0.67 6.29 -23.38
C MET A 254 0.49 6.59 -22.43
N GLY A 255 0.92 5.62 -21.61
CA GLY A 255 2.02 5.82 -20.65
C GLY A 255 1.67 6.73 -19.47
N LEU A 256 0.42 7.17 -19.32
CA LEU A 256 -0.05 8.06 -18.26
C LEU A 256 -0.27 7.29 -16.94
N ILE A 257 0.82 6.76 -16.38
CA ILE A 257 0.82 5.86 -15.21
C ILE A 257 0.39 6.60 -13.93
N THR A 258 0.96 7.77 -13.67
CA THR A 258 0.67 8.60 -12.49
C THR A 258 -0.78 9.05 -12.48
N PHE A 259 -1.27 9.60 -13.61
CA PHE A 259 -2.68 9.93 -13.85
C PHE A 259 -3.60 8.74 -13.56
N SER A 260 -3.35 7.61 -14.21
CA SER A 260 -4.23 6.43 -14.09
C SER A 260 -4.26 5.90 -12.67
N THR A 261 -3.12 5.91 -11.98
CA THR A 261 -3.00 5.41 -10.60
C THR A 261 -3.82 6.27 -9.62
N ILE A 262 -3.72 7.61 -9.69
CA ILE A 262 -4.50 8.46 -8.79
C ILE A 262 -6.01 8.39 -9.09
N LEU A 263 -6.39 8.32 -10.37
CA LEU A 263 -7.80 8.17 -10.75
C LEU A 263 -8.37 6.81 -10.31
N ILE A 264 -7.62 5.71 -10.43
CA ILE A 264 -8.02 4.41 -9.90
C ILE A 264 -8.19 4.47 -8.39
N ALA A 265 -7.25 5.09 -7.66
CA ALA A 265 -7.35 5.24 -6.22
C ALA A 265 -8.59 6.04 -5.80
N MET A 266 -8.93 7.11 -6.53
CA MET A 266 -10.16 7.88 -6.31
C MET A 266 -11.44 7.11 -6.66
N ILE A 267 -11.45 6.31 -7.72
CA ILE A 267 -12.61 5.47 -8.04
C ILE A 267 -12.82 4.41 -6.95
N LEU A 268 -11.75 3.74 -6.51
CA LEU A 268 -11.80 2.78 -5.42
C LEU A 268 -12.23 3.41 -4.09
N PHE A 269 -11.85 4.67 -3.87
CA PHE A 269 -12.32 5.45 -2.72
C PHE A 269 -13.85 5.53 -2.67
N THR A 270 -14.57 5.51 -3.79
CA THR A 270 -16.05 5.61 -3.79
C THR A 270 -16.76 4.35 -3.28
N ILE A 271 -16.06 3.23 -3.14
CA ILE A 271 -16.65 1.99 -2.57
C ILE A 271 -16.87 2.20 -1.07
N ARG A 272 -18.09 1.91 -0.59
CA ARG A 272 -18.44 2.03 0.82
C ARG A 272 -17.72 0.97 1.64
N ASP A 273 -17.41 1.29 2.90
CA ASP A 273 -16.77 0.35 3.83
C ASP A 273 -17.55 -0.98 3.97
N THR A 274 -18.88 -0.94 3.94
CA THR A 274 -19.73 -2.14 3.98
C THR A 274 -19.56 -3.03 2.75
N GLN A 275 -19.38 -2.43 1.57
CA GLN A 275 -19.12 -3.17 0.33
C GLN A 275 -17.72 -3.78 0.35
N TRP A 276 -16.72 -3.04 0.84
CA TRP A 276 -15.36 -3.57 1.02
C TRP A 276 -15.33 -4.78 1.96
N ILE A 277 -16.04 -4.70 3.09
CA ILE A 277 -16.18 -5.81 4.04
C ILE A 277 -16.85 -7.01 3.35
N ALA A 278 -17.94 -6.80 2.61
CA ALA A 278 -18.62 -7.87 1.89
C ALA A 278 -17.73 -8.54 0.83
N VAL A 279 -16.97 -7.76 0.05
CA VAL A 279 -16.01 -8.27 -0.94
C VAL A 279 -14.91 -9.07 -0.24
N ARG A 280 -14.33 -8.54 0.84
CA ARG A 280 -13.31 -9.23 1.64
C ARG A 280 -13.85 -10.56 2.17
N ASP A 281 -15.04 -10.56 2.76
CA ASP A 281 -15.62 -11.75 3.37
C ASP A 281 -16.02 -12.80 2.32
N HIS A 282 -16.42 -12.37 1.12
CA HIS A 282 -16.63 -13.26 -0.02
C HIS A 282 -15.33 -13.90 -0.50
N LEU A 283 -14.27 -13.09 -0.74
CA LEU A 283 -12.96 -13.57 -1.16
C LEU A 283 -12.31 -14.48 -0.13
N ARG A 284 -12.50 -14.18 1.16
CA ARG A 284 -12.01 -14.99 2.29
C ARG A 284 -12.56 -16.42 2.29
N ARG A 285 -13.66 -16.72 1.59
CA ARG A 285 -14.16 -18.10 1.42
C ARG A 285 -13.24 -18.96 0.56
N TYR A 286 -12.49 -18.35 -0.35
CA TYR A 286 -11.57 -19.06 -1.24
C TYR A 286 -10.15 -19.14 -0.69
N ILE A 287 -9.85 -18.41 0.39
CA ILE A 287 -8.53 -18.35 1.02
C ILE A 287 -8.54 -19.20 2.29
N PRO A 288 -7.63 -20.18 2.43
CA PRO A 288 -7.59 -21.02 3.64
C PRO A 288 -7.23 -20.18 4.87
N ARG A 289 -7.80 -20.49 6.03
CA ARG A 289 -7.36 -19.89 7.30
C ARG A 289 -6.08 -20.56 7.75
N LEU A 290 -5.07 -19.77 8.09
CA LEU A 290 -3.75 -20.27 8.49
C LEU A 290 -3.46 -19.91 9.94
N THR A 291 -2.96 -20.88 10.69
CA THR A 291 -2.26 -20.63 11.96
C THR A 291 -0.79 -20.98 11.76
N VAL A 292 0.06 -19.97 11.82
CA VAL A 292 1.51 -20.08 11.63
C VAL A 292 2.16 -20.19 13.00
N TYR A 293 2.76 -21.34 13.30
CA TYR A 293 3.49 -21.55 14.53
C TYR A 293 4.96 -21.17 14.34
N ILE A 294 5.41 -20.16 15.09
CA ILE A 294 6.80 -19.67 15.06
C ILE A 294 7.49 -19.89 16.41
N ASP A 295 8.82 -19.93 16.39
CA ASP A 295 9.61 -19.93 17.63
C ASP A 295 9.60 -18.53 18.26
N GLY A 296 8.95 -18.42 19.42
CA GLY A 296 8.86 -17.19 20.19
C GLY A 296 10.22 -16.65 20.65
N TYR A 297 11.26 -17.48 20.74
CA TYR A 297 12.60 -17.02 21.11
C TYR A 297 13.43 -16.56 19.90
N CYS A 298 12.98 -16.81 18.68
CA CYS A 298 13.69 -16.39 17.47
C CYS A 298 13.34 -14.94 17.08
N SER A 299 14.32 -14.04 17.12
CA SER A 299 14.11 -12.59 16.87
C SER A 299 13.60 -12.27 15.46
N TYR A 300 14.22 -12.87 14.43
CA TYR A 300 13.76 -12.70 13.05
C TYR A 300 12.42 -13.42 12.82
N CYS A 301 12.17 -14.57 13.46
CA CYS A 301 10.89 -15.28 13.32
C CYS A 301 9.73 -14.43 13.84
N ARG A 302 9.90 -13.77 15.00
CA ARG A 302 8.93 -12.79 15.52
C ARG A 302 8.75 -11.60 14.57
N ALA A 303 9.85 -11.09 14.02
CA ALA A 303 9.79 -9.99 13.05
C ALA A 303 9.02 -10.41 11.79
N THR A 304 9.34 -11.57 11.20
CA THR A 304 8.65 -12.16 10.05
C THR A 304 7.17 -12.38 10.37
N GLY A 305 6.84 -12.92 11.54
CA GLY A 305 5.44 -13.10 11.97
C GLY A 305 4.65 -11.79 11.97
N ARG A 306 5.19 -10.74 12.59
CA ARG A 306 4.55 -9.41 12.57
C ARG A 306 4.39 -8.84 11.17
N TRP A 307 5.39 -9.06 10.30
CA TRP A 307 5.31 -8.67 8.90
C TRP A 307 4.23 -9.44 8.14
N LEU A 308 4.08 -10.74 8.38
CA LEU A 308 3.02 -11.54 7.76
C LEU A 308 1.63 -11.08 8.18
N GLU A 309 1.42 -10.80 9.47
CA GLU A 309 0.15 -10.24 9.96
C GLU A 309 -0.13 -8.84 9.39
N PHE A 310 0.91 -8.02 9.22
CA PHE A 310 0.80 -6.71 8.57
C PHE A 310 0.40 -6.81 7.09
N LEU A 311 0.89 -7.82 6.36
CA LEU A 311 0.60 -8.04 4.94
C LEU A 311 -0.71 -8.81 4.70
N ASP A 312 -1.35 -9.34 5.73
CA ASP A 312 -2.59 -10.12 5.62
C ASP A 312 -3.83 -9.25 5.39
N LEU A 313 -4.06 -8.88 4.13
CA LEU A 313 -5.24 -8.08 3.73
C LEU A 313 -6.58 -8.72 4.15
N PHE A 314 -6.65 -10.04 4.24
CA PHE A 314 -7.91 -10.75 4.43
C PHE A 314 -8.17 -11.17 5.89
N GLY A 315 -7.23 -10.93 6.81
CA GLY A 315 -7.31 -11.44 8.18
C GLY A 315 -7.37 -12.97 8.22
N SER A 316 -6.72 -13.63 7.26
CA SER A 316 -6.71 -15.08 7.08
C SER A 316 -5.61 -15.79 7.87
N LEU A 317 -4.60 -15.04 8.34
CA LEU A 317 -3.39 -15.53 8.96
C LEU A 317 -3.34 -15.13 10.43
N LYS A 318 -3.05 -16.11 11.30
CA LYS A 318 -2.79 -15.89 12.72
C LYS A 318 -1.40 -16.41 13.06
N VAL A 319 -0.54 -15.58 13.65
CA VAL A 319 0.77 -16.03 14.12
C VAL A 319 0.68 -16.39 15.60
N GLU A 320 1.11 -17.60 15.94
CA GLU A 320 1.19 -18.08 17.33
C GLU A 320 2.62 -18.50 17.66
N SER A 321 3.06 -18.15 18.87
CA SER A 321 4.30 -18.69 19.42
C SER A 321 4.01 -20.00 20.15
N PHE A 322 4.70 -21.06 19.76
CA PHE A 322 4.60 -22.34 20.46
C PHE A 322 5.28 -22.32 21.85
N ARG A 323 6.06 -21.28 22.16
CA ARG A 323 6.68 -21.07 23.49
C ARG A 323 5.71 -20.51 24.52
N HIS A 324 4.64 -19.82 24.08
CA HIS A 324 3.67 -19.18 24.98
C HIS A 324 2.29 -19.86 24.98
N THR A 325 1.97 -20.59 23.91
CA THR A 325 0.65 -21.19 23.74
C THR A 325 0.78 -22.67 23.39
N GLU A 326 0.02 -23.52 24.07
CA GLU A 326 -0.01 -24.97 23.80
C GLU A 326 -1.06 -25.37 22.76
N ASN A 327 -1.61 -24.39 22.03
CA ASN A 327 -2.64 -24.59 21.00
C ASN A 327 -2.21 -25.50 19.85
N TYR A 328 -0.92 -25.83 19.73
CA TYR A 328 -0.43 -26.80 18.76
C TYR A 328 -0.73 -28.25 19.17
N LYS A 329 -0.89 -28.54 20.47
CA LYS A 329 -1.14 -29.90 20.99
C LYS A 329 -2.46 -30.49 20.49
N ARG A 330 -3.50 -29.67 20.35
CA ARG A 330 -4.80 -30.08 19.76
C ARG A 330 -4.70 -30.54 18.30
N PHE A 331 -3.57 -30.29 17.63
CA PHE A 331 -3.32 -30.73 16.26
C PHE A 331 -2.35 -31.91 16.18
N GLY A 332 -2.00 -32.52 17.32
CA GLY A 332 -1.06 -33.65 17.37
C GLY A 332 0.38 -33.28 17.01
N ILE A 333 0.74 -31.99 17.08
CA ILE A 333 2.09 -31.51 16.79
C ILE A 333 2.92 -31.56 18.06
N SER A 334 4.12 -32.13 18.00
CA SER A 334 5.02 -32.14 19.15
C SER A 334 5.82 -30.83 19.25
N PRO A 335 6.19 -30.37 20.46
CA PRO A 335 7.05 -29.20 20.62
C PRO A 335 8.40 -29.36 19.92
N LYS A 336 8.96 -30.58 19.92
CA LYS A 336 10.24 -30.90 19.29
C LYS A 336 10.23 -30.70 17.78
N GLU A 337 9.13 -31.07 17.11
CA GLU A 337 8.97 -30.81 15.67
C GLU A 337 8.93 -29.30 15.35
N LEU A 338 8.31 -28.50 16.23
CA LEU A 338 8.26 -27.03 16.09
C LEU A 338 9.60 -26.36 16.37
N GLU A 339 10.45 -27.00 17.19
CA GLU A 339 11.83 -26.58 17.37
C GLU A 339 12.67 -26.82 16.11
N GLU A 340 12.39 -27.87 15.34
CA GLU A 340 13.14 -28.17 14.12
C GLU A 340 12.69 -27.28 12.94
N GLU A 341 11.39 -27.17 12.70
CA GLU A 341 10.85 -26.45 11.54
C GLU A 341 9.54 -25.71 11.85
N MET A 342 9.27 -24.62 11.10
CA MET A 342 8.00 -23.90 11.16
C MET A 342 6.86 -24.76 10.64
N HIS A 343 5.74 -24.73 11.35
CA HIS A 343 4.53 -25.44 10.97
C HIS A 343 3.40 -24.44 10.68
N VAL A 344 2.62 -24.76 9.65
CA VAL A 344 1.41 -24.01 9.29
C VAL A 344 0.24 -24.97 9.28
N VAL A 345 -0.74 -24.68 10.13
CA VAL A 345 -2.00 -25.42 10.16
C VAL A 345 -3.01 -24.67 9.30
N THR A 346 -3.60 -25.36 8.35
CA THR A 346 -4.65 -24.82 7.48
C THR A 346 -6.00 -25.43 7.81
N PHE A 347 -7.03 -24.60 7.78
CA PHE A 347 -8.44 -25.03 7.88
C PHE A 347 -9.16 -24.69 6.59
N ARG A 348 -9.69 -25.71 5.92
CA ARG A 348 -10.52 -25.52 4.72
C ARG A 348 -11.69 -26.49 4.75
N HIS A 349 -12.92 -25.97 4.83
CA HIS A 349 -14.15 -26.77 4.77
C HIS A 349 -14.09 -28.00 5.71
N ASP A 350 -13.69 -27.77 6.97
CA ASP A 350 -13.50 -28.77 8.02
C ASP A 350 -12.34 -29.78 7.83
N GLU A 351 -11.61 -29.73 6.71
CA GLU A 351 -10.32 -30.43 6.59
C GLU A 351 -9.20 -29.63 7.25
N MET A 352 -8.50 -30.30 8.16
CA MET A 352 -7.26 -29.81 8.77
C MET A 352 -6.06 -30.41 8.05
N ARG A 353 -5.11 -29.57 7.63
CA ARG A 353 -3.82 -30.01 7.07
C ARG A 353 -2.66 -29.26 7.71
N VAL A 354 -1.61 -29.99 8.04
CA VAL A 354 -0.36 -29.46 8.61
C VAL A 354 0.73 -29.46 7.55
N TYR A 355 1.32 -28.29 7.30
CA TYR A 355 2.48 -28.13 6.43
C TYR A 355 3.71 -27.79 7.26
N ARG A 356 4.86 -28.35 6.87
CA ARG A 356 6.14 -28.24 7.60
C ARG A 356 7.20 -27.58 6.73
N GLY A 357 8.16 -26.90 7.34
CA GLY A 357 9.37 -26.38 6.68
C GLY A 357 9.08 -25.48 5.46
N PHE A 358 9.70 -25.78 4.31
CA PHE A 358 9.51 -24.99 3.11
C PHE A 358 8.10 -25.13 2.51
N ALA A 359 7.41 -26.25 2.74
CA ALA A 359 6.01 -26.39 2.33
C ALA A 359 5.11 -25.38 3.07
N ALA A 360 5.39 -25.08 4.33
CA ALA A 360 4.70 -24.03 5.07
C ALA A 360 4.94 -22.63 4.44
N VAL A 361 6.17 -22.34 4.01
CA VAL A 361 6.49 -21.08 3.29
C VAL A 361 5.65 -20.95 2.02
N GLN A 362 5.57 -21.99 1.20
CA GLN A 362 4.75 -21.98 -0.01
C GLN A 362 3.27 -21.70 0.25
N VAL A 363 2.71 -22.29 1.31
CA VAL A 363 1.31 -22.09 1.66
C VAL A 363 1.06 -20.65 2.13
N ILE A 364 1.98 -20.06 2.90
CA ILE A 364 1.94 -18.64 3.29
C ILE A 364 2.00 -17.74 2.05
N VAL A 365 2.95 -18.00 1.14
CA VAL A 365 3.13 -17.22 -0.10
C VAL A 365 1.87 -17.24 -0.97
N ARG A 366 1.15 -18.38 -1.04
CA ARG A 366 -0.14 -18.46 -1.76
C ARG A 366 -1.27 -17.72 -1.05
N ALA A 367 -1.27 -17.70 0.27
CA ALA A 367 -2.35 -17.11 1.06
C ALA A 367 -2.27 -15.59 1.16
N VAL A 368 -1.07 -15.01 1.10
CA VAL A 368 -0.84 -13.57 1.28
C VAL A 368 -0.64 -12.89 -0.09
N PRO A 369 -1.57 -12.03 -0.56
CA PRO A 369 -1.52 -11.46 -1.92
C PRO A 369 -0.24 -10.69 -2.24
N PHE A 370 0.28 -9.92 -1.29
CA PHE A 370 1.54 -9.19 -1.48
C PHE A 370 2.74 -10.11 -1.75
N LEU A 371 2.65 -11.38 -1.37
CA LEU A 371 3.71 -12.37 -1.62
C LEU A 371 3.51 -13.15 -2.93
N TRP A 372 2.41 -12.97 -3.66
CA TRP A 372 2.13 -13.73 -4.89
C TRP A 372 3.21 -13.58 -5.96
N GLY A 373 3.92 -12.44 -6.02
CA GLY A 373 5.07 -12.27 -6.91
C GLY A 373 6.22 -13.24 -6.61
N LEU A 374 6.34 -13.73 -5.37
CA LEU A 374 7.34 -14.73 -4.96
C LEU A 374 6.87 -16.17 -5.21
N TRP A 375 5.61 -16.37 -5.61
CA TRP A 375 5.06 -17.70 -5.84
C TRP A 375 5.82 -18.51 -6.90
N PRO A 376 6.16 -17.96 -8.09
CA PRO A 376 6.91 -18.71 -9.10
C PRO A 376 8.29 -19.14 -8.60
N LEU A 377 8.99 -18.27 -7.87
CA LEU A 377 10.29 -18.56 -7.28
C LEU A 377 10.18 -19.67 -6.22
N ALA A 378 9.21 -19.55 -5.31
CA ALA A 378 8.97 -20.55 -4.28
C ALA A 378 8.58 -21.91 -4.86
N TRP A 379 7.83 -21.93 -5.97
CA TRP A 379 7.52 -23.14 -6.72
C TRP A 379 8.77 -23.74 -7.37
N ALA A 380 9.55 -22.94 -8.10
CA ALA A 380 10.76 -23.39 -8.77
C ALA A 380 11.79 -23.97 -7.79
N LEU A 381 12.00 -23.34 -6.64
CA LEU A 381 12.90 -23.83 -5.58
C LEU A 381 12.47 -25.20 -5.04
N ARG A 382 11.16 -25.46 -4.94
CA ARG A 382 10.66 -26.78 -4.54
C ARG A 382 10.89 -27.82 -5.61
N GLN A 383 10.61 -27.51 -6.87
CA GLN A 383 10.82 -28.44 -7.98
C GLN A 383 12.30 -28.78 -8.17
N ALA A 384 13.19 -27.82 -7.94
CA ALA A 384 14.64 -28.03 -7.97
C ALA A 384 15.18 -28.79 -6.75
N GLY A 385 14.36 -29.09 -5.74
CA GLY A 385 14.79 -29.73 -4.50
C GLY A 385 15.68 -28.85 -3.60
N LEU A 386 15.78 -27.55 -3.90
CA LEU A 386 16.62 -26.59 -3.16
C LEU A 386 15.88 -25.91 -2.00
N GLY A 387 14.55 -25.90 -2.03
CA GLY A 387 13.71 -25.23 -1.02
C GLY A 387 13.87 -25.78 0.40
N ASP A 388 13.77 -27.10 0.57
CA ASP A 388 13.88 -27.72 1.90
C ASP A 388 15.31 -27.59 2.50
N PRO A 389 16.40 -27.84 1.74
CA PRO A 389 17.76 -27.59 2.24
C PRO A 389 18.01 -26.12 2.60
N ALA A 390 17.56 -25.18 1.76
CA ALA A 390 17.72 -23.75 2.02
C ALA A 390 16.96 -23.31 3.29
N TYR A 391 15.73 -23.81 3.46
CA TYR A 391 14.94 -23.56 4.66
C TYR A 391 15.62 -24.13 5.91
N ARG A 392 16.06 -25.40 5.87
CA ARG A 392 16.74 -26.05 7.01
C ARG A 392 18.04 -25.36 7.38
N TRP A 393 18.83 -24.91 6.39
CA TRP A 393 20.03 -24.11 6.63
C TRP A 393 19.71 -22.81 7.37
N LEU A 394 18.63 -22.12 7.00
CA LEU A 394 18.17 -20.91 7.70
C LEU A 394 17.69 -21.23 9.12
N ALA A 395 16.85 -22.26 9.27
CA ALA A 395 16.29 -22.68 10.55
C ALA A 395 17.37 -23.10 11.55
N ALA A 396 18.41 -23.81 11.10
CA ALA A 396 19.53 -24.23 11.95
C ALA A 396 20.40 -23.07 12.44
N ARG A 397 20.39 -21.93 11.75
CA ARG A 397 21.20 -20.74 12.08
C ARG A 397 20.42 -19.68 12.85
N ARG A 398 19.25 -20.04 13.40
CA ARG A 398 18.39 -19.07 14.03
C ARG A 398 18.93 -18.62 15.39
N LEU A 399 18.99 -17.30 15.59
CA LEU A 399 19.37 -16.71 16.86
C LEU A 399 18.22 -16.84 17.86
N LEU A 400 18.41 -17.66 18.90
CA LEU A 400 17.45 -17.83 19.99
C LEU A 400 17.79 -16.86 21.13
N ALA A 401 16.90 -15.89 21.33
CA ALA A 401 16.94 -14.93 22.42
C ALA A 401 15.57 -14.93 23.11
N PRO A 402 15.49 -15.39 24.37
CA PRO A 402 14.27 -15.38 25.16
C PRO A 402 13.60 -14.00 25.13
N ASP A 403 12.28 -13.98 25.04
CA ASP A 403 11.53 -12.72 25.02
C ASP A 403 11.27 -12.19 26.45
N SER A 404 10.80 -10.95 26.55
CA SER A 404 10.58 -10.29 27.84
C SER A 404 9.55 -10.97 28.74
N GLN A 405 8.69 -11.85 28.19
CA GLN A 405 7.70 -12.58 28.98
C GLN A 405 8.31 -13.75 29.77
N HIS A 406 9.53 -14.18 29.42
CA HIS A 406 10.26 -15.24 30.11
C HIS A 406 11.41 -14.72 30.99
N CYS A 407 11.71 -13.41 30.94
CA CYS A 407 12.74 -12.81 31.78
C CYS A 407 12.15 -12.41 33.13
N GLN A 408 12.60 -13.07 34.20
CA GLN A 408 12.29 -12.65 35.56
C GLN A 408 13.30 -11.57 35.99
N SER A 409 12.81 -10.47 36.58
CA SER A 409 13.65 -9.51 37.33
C SER A 409 14.85 -8.92 36.55
N GLY A 410 14.68 -8.62 35.25
CA GLY A 410 15.69 -7.90 34.47
C GLY A 410 16.92 -8.72 34.05
N SER A 411 16.95 -10.01 34.35
CA SER A 411 17.95 -10.96 33.86
C SER A 411 17.28 -12.02 32.99
N CYS A 412 17.81 -12.23 31.78
CA CYS A 412 17.37 -13.30 30.89
C CYS A 412 18.44 -14.39 30.88
N ALA A 413 18.12 -15.57 31.39
CA ALA A 413 18.99 -16.73 31.23
C ALA A 413 19.02 -17.12 29.75
N ILE A 414 20.19 -17.04 29.11
CA ILE A 414 20.36 -17.50 27.73
C ILE A 414 20.24 -19.02 27.75
N VAL A 415 19.13 -19.55 27.23
CA VAL A 415 18.99 -20.99 27.01
C VAL A 415 19.88 -21.35 25.83
N ASN A 416 21.03 -21.95 26.10
CA ASN A 416 21.94 -22.42 25.05
C ASN A 416 21.24 -23.48 24.19
N ALA A 417 21.24 -23.25 22.88
CA ALA A 417 20.63 -24.12 21.88
C ALA A 417 21.31 -25.51 21.74
N ASP A 418 22.39 -25.75 22.49
CA ASP A 418 23.16 -26.99 22.46
C ASP A 418 22.65 -28.08 23.42
N ALA A 419 21.61 -27.81 24.21
CA ALA A 419 20.98 -28.83 25.06
C ALA A 419 20.04 -29.76 24.27
N ARG A 420 20.53 -30.34 23.16
CA ARG A 420 19.94 -31.56 22.60
C ARG A 420 20.33 -32.73 23.50
N GLY A 421 19.59 -32.90 24.62
CA GLY A 421 19.59 -34.10 25.45
C GLY A 421 20.89 -34.39 26.21
N GLY A 422 20.97 -33.94 27.45
CA GLY A 422 21.98 -34.39 28.42
C GLY A 422 21.60 -33.89 29.82
N PRO A 423 21.83 -34.68 30.89
CA PRO A 423 21.32 -34.37 32.22
C PRO A 423 21.97 -33.10 32.76
N GLU A 424 21.16 -32.30 33.47
CA GLU A 424 21.54 -31.06 34.15
C GLU A 424 22.85 -31.25 34.92
N ARG A 425 23.88 -30.48 34.58
CA ARG A 425 25.01 -30.26 35.48
C ARG A 425 24.72 -29.00 36.27
N GLU A 426 24.35 -29.21 37.52
CA GLU A 426 24.26 -28.20 38.56
C GLU A 426 25.63 -27.51 38.71
N PHE A 427 25.66 -26.19 38.50
CA PHE A 427 26.87 -25.39 38.65
C PHE A 427 27.10 -25.13 40.14
N GLN A 428 28.00 -25.89 40.77
CA GLN A 428 28.50 -25.58 42.12
C GLN A 428 29.46 -24.38 42.06
N PRO A 429 29.21 -23.29 42.80
CA PRO A 429 30.16 -22.20 42.90
C PRO A 429 31.42 -22.63 43.68
N PRO A 430 32.61 -22.11 43.34
CA PRO A 430 33.85 -22.50 44.00
C PRO A 430 33.89 -22.02 45.46
N SER A 431 34.27 -22.93 46.35
CA SER A 431 34.53 -22.67 47.76
C SER A 431 35.68 -21.67 47.93
N VAL A 432 35.39 -20.50 48.50
CA VAL A 432 36.41 -19.54 48.90
C VAL A 432 37.14 -20.09 50.13
N SER A 433 38.38 -20.56 49.94
CA SER A 433 39.28 -20.88 51.04
C SER A 433 39.80 -19.59 51.65
N SER A 434 39.39 -19.29 52.89
CA SER A 434 40.01 -18.28 53.73
C SER A 434 41.40 -18.76 54.16
N SER A 435 42.47 -18.21 53.58
CA SER A 435 43.79 -18.25 54.19
C SER A 435 44.05 -16.93 54.90
N SER A 436 43.83 -16.95 56.22
CA SER A 436 44.53 -16.07 57.15
C SER A 436 46.03 -16.30 57.05
N LYS A 437 46.83 -15.23 57.05
CA LYS A 437 48.08 -15.11 57.82
C LYS A 437 48.67 -13.70 57.66
N ASP A 438 48.76 -13.06 58.82
CA ASP A 438 49.81 -12.18 59.35
C ASP A 438 50.21 -10.91 58.58
#